data_AF-A0A7I8D6E0-F1
#
_entry.id   AF-A0A7I8D6E0-F1
#
_cell.length_a   1.000
_cell.length_b   1.000
_cell.length_c   1.000
_cell.angle_alpha   90.00
_cell.angle_beta   90.00
_cell.angle_gamma   90.00
#
_symmetry.space_group_name_H-M   'P 1'
#
loop_
_entity.id
_entity.type
_entity.pdbx_description
1 polymer ?
#
loop_
_entity_poly.entity_id
_entity_poly.type
_entity_poly.pdbx_seq_one_letter_code
_entity_poly.pdbx_strand_id
1 'polypeptide(L)'
;MHAEKDYSKRWVFLYEDIVKWGEITLSHRYPVSVNGRYVIDPSPIPRFDVPKLHQAETLFLFGAGREKRIYAIPPYTDVVPLQFEDYHFHVEDFGEKSCEYCGSTDSYLDEVFDNQTGERHFYCSDTSYCLKMRNKAQGIPVELGGRWNE
;
A
#
# COMPACT_ATOMS: atom_id res chain seq x y z
N MET A 1 23.11 1.63 -12.34
CA MET A 1 21.90 1.21 -11.57
C MET A 1 20.93 0.44 -12.45
N HIS A 2 19.80 0.99 -12.93
CA HIS A 2 18.77 0.20 -13.66
C HIS A 2 19.30 -0.60 -14.86
N ALA A 3 20.17 -0.01 -15.68
CA ALA A 3 20.74 -0.70 -16.86
C ALA A 3 21.53 -1.96 -16.49
N GLU A 4 22.21 -1.93 -15.35
CA GLU A 4 23.10 -2.99 -14.86
C GLU A 4 22.46 -3.87 -13.78
N LYS A 5 21.18 -3.62 -13.44
CA LYS A 5 20.50 -4.25 -12.30
C LYS A 5 21.22 -4.02 -10.94
N ASP A 6 21.98 -2.94 -10.82
CA ASP A 6 22.63 -2.57 -9.56
C ASP A 6 21.69 -1.72 -8.71
N TYR A 7 21.08 -2.36 -7.70
CA TYR A 7 20.18 -1.77 -6.71
C TYR A 7 20.77 -1.75 -5.29
N SER A 8 22.08 -1.98 -5.16
CA SER A 8 22.80 -2.02 -3.87
C SER A 8 22.49 -0.81 -2.98
N LYS A 9 22.48 0.41 -3.56
CA LYS A 9 22.16 1.64 -2.81
C LYS A 9 20.77 1.62 -2.17
N ARG A 10 19.78 0.95 -2.79
CA ARG A 10 18.43 0.88 -2.21
C ARG A 10 18.40 -0.07 -1.01
N TRP A 11 19.14 -1.17 -1.08
CA TRP A 11 19.32 -2.08 0.06
C TRP A 11 20.03 -1.40 1.23
N VAL A 12 21.12 -0.67 0.95
CA VAL A 12 21.84 0.09 1.99
C VAL A 12 20.91 1.08 2.69
N PHE A 13 20.11 1.82 1.92
CA PHE A 13 19.13 2.76 2.50
C PHE A 13 18.14 2.07 3.46
N LEU A 14 17.57 0.93 3.07
CA LEU A 14 16.63 0.19 3.94
C LEU A 14 17.33 -0.32 5.21
N TYR A 15 18.58 -0.74 5.09
CA TYR A 15 19.36 -1.22 6.23
C TYR A 15 19.74 -0.08 7.19
N GLU A 16 20.09 1.09 6.67
CA GLU A 16 20.38 2.29 7.48
C GLU A 16 19.17 2.68 8.33
N ASP A 17 17.96 2.60 7.77
CA ASP A 17 16.71 2.85 8.50
C ASP A 17 16.55 1.85 9.66
N ILE A 18 16.74 0.56 9.41
CA ILE A 18 16.65 -0.49 10.44
C ILE A 18 17.66 -0.24 11.56
N VAL A 19 18.92 0.05 11.23
CA VAL A 19 19.97 0.30 12.23
C VAL A 19 19.67 1.55 13.05
N LYS A 20 19.12 2.60 12.42
CA LYS A 20 18.90 3.89 13.08
C LYS A 20 17.63 3.94 13.91
N TRP A 21 16.55 3.31 13.45
CA TRP A 21 15.21 3.45 14.01
C TRP A 21 14.62 2.13 14.52
N GLY A 22 15.27 1.00 14.23
CA GLY A 22 14.70 -0.33 14.48
C GLY A 22 13.61 -0.71 13.47
N GLU A 23 13.32 0.16 12.49
CA GLU A 23 12.31 -0.08 11.47
C GLU A 23 12.63 0.61 10.14
N ILE A 24 12.00 0.12 9.06
CA ILE A 24 12.02 0.80 7.76
C ILE A 24 11.02 1.96 7.79
N THR A 25 11.51 3.20 7.63
CA THR A 25 10.69 4.41 7.82
C THR A 25 9.77 4.76 6.64
N LEU A 26 9.88 4.01 5.55
CA LEU A 26 9.09 4.22 4.33
C LEU A 26 7.62 3.78 4.53
N SER A 27 6.76 4.71 4.89
CA SER A 27 5.30 4.49 4.98
C SER A 27 4.58 4.42 3.63
N HIS A 28 5.18 4.98 2.58
CA HIS A 28 4.62 5.06 1.23
C HIS A 28 5.74 4.95 0.19
N ARG A 29 5.40 4.68 -1.08
CA ARG A 29 6.39 4.50 -2.17
C ARG A 29 7.41 3.41 -1.86
N TYR A 30 6.96 2.35 -1.19
CA TYR A 30 7.83 1.27 -0.76
C TYR A 30 8.40 0.56 -2.00
N PRO A 31 9.74 0.34 -2.08
CA PRO A 31 10.36 -0.19 -3.28
C PRO A 31 9.95 -1.66 -3.50
N VAL A 32 9.56 -1.98 -4.73
CA VAL A 32 9.16 -3.33 -5.12
C VAL A 32 10.02 -3.84 -6.28
N SER A 33 10.38 -5.11 -6.25
CA SER A 33 10.92 -5.85 -7.39
C SER A 33 9.79 -6.33 -8.28
N VAL A 34 9.81 -5.95 -9.55
CA VAL A 34 8.82 -6.33 -10.55
C VAL A 34 9.45 -7.30 -11.54
N ASN A 35 8.76 -8.41 -11.78
CA ASN A 35 9.15 -9.48 -12.70
C ASN A 35 10.60 -9.96 -12.47
N GLY A 36 11.01 -10.07 -11.20
CA GLY A 36 12.35 -10.50 -10.80
C GLY A 36 13.53 -9.64 -11.30
N ARG A 37 13.25 -8.46 -11.88
CA ARG A 37 14.26 -7.67 -12.59
C ARG A 37 14.32 -6.22 -12.15
N TYR A 38 13.23 -5.47 -12.30
CA TYR A 38 13.25 -4.02 -12.10
C TYR A 38 12.79 -3.68 -10.70
N VAL A 39 13.59 -2.96 -9.93
CA VAL A 39 13.10 -2.28 -8.73
C VAL A 39 12.39 -1.01 -9.17
N ILE A 40 11.13 -0.84 -8.77
CA ILE A 40 10.34 0.36 -9.08
C ILE A 40 9.78 1.00 -7.81
N ASP A 41 9.35 2.24 -7.98
CA ASP A 41 8.53 2.99 -7.03
C ASP A 41 7.07 2.81 -7.44
N PRO A 42 6.19 2.25 -6.60
CA PRO A 42 4.79 1.99 -6.95
C PRO A 42 3.90 3.24 -6.83
N SER A 43 4.46 4.45 -7.00
CA SER A 43 3.81 5.73 -6.71
C SER A 43 3.51 5.92 -5.22
N PRO A 44 2.96 7.07 -4.77
CA PRO A 44 2.74 7.36 -3.35
C PRO A 44 1.55 6.61 -2.74
N ILE A 45 1.43 5.32 -3.07
CA ILE A 45 0.54 4.40 -2.36
C ILE A 45 1.17 4.04 -1.01
N PRO A 46 0.35 3.81 0.04
CA PRO A 46 0.81 3.28 1.31
C PRO A 46 1.35 1.84 1.16
N ARG A 47 2.16 1.37 2.12
CA ARG A 47 2.60 -0.04 2.14
C ARG A 47 1.42 -1.00 2.12
N PHE A 48 0.34 -0.65 2.81
CA PHE A 48 -0.94 -1.37 2.81
C PHE A 48 -1.44 -1.78 1.41
N ASP A 49 -1.23 -0.94 0.39
CA ASP A 49 -1.70 -1.20 -0.96
C ASP A 49 -0.70 -1.98 -1.82
N VAL A 50 0.56 -2.10 -1.39
CA VAL A 50 1.62 -2.75 -2.17
C VAL A 50 1.31 -4.23 -2.49
N PRO A 51 0.80 -5.06 -1.55
CA PRO A 51 0.45 -6.44 -1.85
C PRO A 51 -0.59 -6.58 -2.98
N LYS A 52 -1.46 -5.58 -3.16
CA LYS A 52 -2.51 -5.58 -4.20
C LYS A 52 -1.95 -5.53 -5.62
N LEU A 53 -0.67 -5.19 -5.78
CA LEU A 53 0.00 -5.16 -7.08
C LEU A 53 0.49 -6.55 -7.52
N HIS A 54 0.66 -7.49 -6.58
CA HIS A 54 1.20 -8.82 -6.86
C HIS A 54 0.16 -9.67 -7.57
N GLN A 55 0.51 -10.24 -8.74
CA GLN A 55 -0.34 -11.16 -9.50
C GLN A 55 -1.76 -10.62 -9.81
N ALA A 56 -1.93 -9.30 -9.80
CA ALA A 56 -3.22 -8.68 -10.07
C ALA A 56 -3.71 -8.96 -11.49
N GLU A 57 -5.02 -9.12 -11.67
CA GLU A 57 -5.64 -9.32 -12.99
C GLU A 57 -5.63 -8.06 -13.86
N THR A 58 -5.42 -6.90 -13.24
CA THR A 58 -5.50 -5.59 -13.88
C THR A 58 -4.13 -5.08 -14.34
N LEU A 59 -4.13 -4.21 -15.36
CA LEU A 59 -2.95 -3.48 -15.81
C LEU A 59 -2.76 -2.22 -14.94
N PHE A 60 -1.59 -2.08 -14.32
CA PHE A 60 -1.21 -0.83 -13.65
C PHE A 60 -0.35 0.04 -14.56
N LEU A 61 -0.75 1.30 -14.72
CA LEU A 61 0.00 2.32 -15.46
C LEU A 61 0.40 3.44 -14.51
N PHE A 62 1.69 3.76 -14.49
CA PHE A 62 2.26 4.79 -13.65
C PHE A 62 2.84 5.90 -14.52
N GLY A 63 2.37 7.13 -14.30
CA GLY A 63 2.83 8.32 -15.01
C GLY A 63 3.48 9.32 -14.07
N ALA A 64 4.72 9.70 -14.35
CA ALA A 64 5.43 10.79 -13.68
C ALA A 64 5.65 11.92 -14.69
N GLY A 65 4.68 12.82 -14.78
CA GLY A 65 4.60 13.84 -15.84
C GLY A 65 5.76 14.85 -15.80
N ARG A 66 6.09 15.37 -14.61
CA ARG A 66 7.21 16.31 -14.44
C ARG A 66 8.55 15.67 -14.76
N GLU A 67 8.70 14.39 -14.43
CA GLU A 67 9.90 13.58 -14.62
C GLU A 67 9.96 12.94 -16.02
N LYS A 68 8.90 13.08 -16.83
CA LYS A 68 8.75 12.52 -18.18
C LYS A 68 8.98 11.01 -18.24
N ARG A 69 8.35 10.26 -17.33
CA ARG A 69 8.46 8.80 -17.26
C ARG A 69 7.09 8.14 -17.25
N ILE A 70 7.00 7.02 -17.95
CA ILE A 70 5.84 6.11 -17.91
C ILE A 70 6.40 4.72 -17.68
N TYR A 71 5.76 3.96 -16.79
CA TYR A 71 6.06 2.56 -16.53
C TYR A 71 4.76 1.80 -16.22
N ALA A 72 4.80 0.48 -16.35
CA ALA A 72 3.63 -0.36 -16.21
C ALA A 72 3.96 -1.66 -15.50
N ILE A 73 2.97 -2.22 -14.82
CA ILE A 73 2.98 -3.59 -14.33
C ILE A 73 1.85 -4.31 -15.09
N PRO A 74 2.18 -5.22 -16.02
CA PRO A 74 1.19 -6.04 -16.69
C PRO A 74 0.40 -6.92 -15.72
N PRO A 75 -0.80 -7.39 -16.10
CA PRO A 75 -1.53 -8.41 -15.35
C PRO A 75 -0.67 -9.63 -15.02
N TYR A 76 -0.94 -10.29 -13.90
CA TYR A 76 -0.29 -11.54 -13.47
C TYR A 76 1.24 -11.44 -13.38
N THR A 77 1.74 -10.27 -12.99
CA THR A 77 3.18 -10.03 -12.82
C THR A 77 3.57 -10.16 -11.36
N ASP A 78 4.73 -10.78 -11.12
CA ASP A 78 5.33 -10.82 -9.79
C ASP A 78 5.76 -9.42 -9.36
N VAL A 79 5.14 -8.94 -8.28
CA VAL A 79 5.53 -7.71 -7.58
C VAL A 79 5.86 -8.08 -6.14
N VAL A 80 7.12 -7.90 -5.73
CA VAL A 80 7.61 -8.34 -4.42
C VAL A 80 8.25 -7.15 -3.71
N PRO A 81 7.77 -6.75 -2.52
CA PRO A 81 8.44 -5.72 -1.71
C PRO A 81 9.89 -6.10 -1.41
N LEU A 82 10.81 -5.14 -1.47
CA LEU A 82 12.16 -5.39 -0.98
C LEU A 82 12.13 -5.65 0.53
N GLN A 83 12.72 -6.75 0.96
CA GLN A 83 12.76 -7.16 2.36
C GLN A 83 14.04 -7.96 2.61
N PHE A 84 14.48 -7.99 3.86
CA PHE A 84 15.61 -8.83 4.28
C PHE A 84 15.11 -10.17 4.80
N GLU A 85 15.99 -11.15 4.90
CA GLU A 85 15.66 -12.48 5.44
C GLU A 85 15.26 -12.40 6.92
N ASP A 86 15.85 -11.46 7.65
CA ASP A 86 15.62 -11.18 9.08
C ASP A 86 14.70 -9.98 9.33
N TYR A 87 14.31 -9.25 8.28
CA TYR A 87 13.42 -8.10 8.36
C TYR A 87 12.39 -8.11 7.23
N HIS A 88 11.23 -8.72 7.51
CA HIS A 88 10.15 -8.89 6.54
C HIS A 88 9.33 -7.62 6.34
N PHE A 89 8.77 -7.49 5.13
CA PHE A 89 7.79 -6.46 4.82
C PHE A 89 6.52 -6.64 5.67
N HIS A 90 6.01 -5.53 6.19
CA HIS A 90 4.74 -5.47 6.89
C HIS A 90 3.95 -4.25 6.43
N VAL A 91 2.64 -4.37 6.50
CA VAL A 91 1.69 -3.29 6.21
C VAL A 91 1.36 -2.52 7.48
N GLU A 92 0.74 -1.35 7.33
CA GLU A 92 0.18 -0.61 8.45
C GLU A 92 -0.87 -1.44 9.19
N ASP A 93 -0.74 -1.52 10.52
CA ASP A 93 -1.69 -2.15 11.43
C ASP A 93 -2.42 -1.08 12.25
N PHE A 94 -3.74 -1.07 12.16
CA PHE A 94 -4.59 -0.14 12.90
C PHE A 94 -5.08 -0.72 14.24
N GLY A 95 -4.67 -1.94 14.60
CA GLY A 95 -5.04 -2.63 15.83
C GLY A 95 -6.55 -2.90 15.90
N GLU A 96 -7.16 -2.57 17.04
CA GLU A 96 -8.61 -2.74 17.27
C GLU A 96 -9.48 -1.65 16.64
N LYS A 97 -8.89 -0.72 15.87
CA LYS A 97 -9.63 0.39 15.25
C LYS A 97 -10.43 -0.11 14.05
N SER A 98 -11.64 0.42 13.94
CA SER A 98 -12.52 0.21 12.78
C SER A 98 -13.01 1.54 12.26
N CYS A 99 -13.37 1.62 10.99
CA CYS A 99 -14.04 2.80 10.46
C CYS A 99 -15.33 3.10 11.22
N GLU A 100 -15.46 4.30 11.79
CA GLU A 100 -16.63 4.70 12.57
C GLU A 100 -17.92 4.84 11.73
N TYR A 101 -17.79 4.98 10.40
CA TYR A 101 -18.92 5.14 9.50
C TYR A 101 -19.53 3.82 9.01
N CYS A 102 -18.69 2.83 8.67
CA CYS A 102 -19.12 1.56 8.09
C CYS A 102 -18.72 0.32 8.90
N GLY A 103 -17.89 0.46 9.94
CA GLY A 103 -17.41 -0.64 10.79
C GLY A 103 -16.30 -1.49 10.19
N SER A 104 -15.72 -1.11 9.04
CA SER A 104 -14.66 -1.90 8.39
C SER A 104 -13.36 -1.91 9.20
N THR A 105 -12.79 -3.11 9.40
CA THR A 105 -11.44 -3.36 9.93
C THR A 105 -10.44 -3.74 8.83
N ASP A 106 -10.92 -3.98 7.61
CA ASP A 106 -10.12 -4.53 6.50
C ASP A 106 -9.66 -3.44 5.53
N SER A 107 -9.74 -2.16 5.90
CA SER A 107 -9.47 -1.03 5.00
C SER A 107 -8.39 -0.13 5.57
N TYR A 108 -7.63 0.55 4.70
CA TYR A 108 -6.75 1.63 5.15
C TYR A 108 -7.58 2.76 5.77
N LEU A 109 -7.21 3.18 6.99
CA LEU A 109 -7.94 4.18 7.77
C LEU A 109 -7.21 5.53 7.76
N ASP A 110 -7.95 6.59 7.48
CA ASP A 110 -7.53 7.96 7.71
C ASP A 110 -7.84 8.36 9.15
N GLU A 111 -6.88 9.02 9.79
CA GLU A 111 -7.03 9.62 11.12
C GLU A 111 -7.47 11.08 10.98
N VAL A 112 -8.64 11.40 11.51
CA VAL A 112 -9.24 12.75 11.48
C VAL A 112 -9.32 13.30 12.89
N PHE A 113 -8.86 14.53 13.08
CA PHE A 113 -8.86 15.21 14.38
C PHE A 113 -10.06 16.14 14.50
N ASP A 114 -10.81 16.02 15.60
CA ASP A 114 -11.77 17.05 15.99
C ASP A 114 -11.01 18.24 16.60
N ASN A 115 -11.12 19.40 15.97
CA ASN A 115 -10.40 20.61 16.38
C ASN A 115 -10.96 21.25 17.67
N GLN A 116 -12.16 20.88 18.11
CA GLN A 116 -12.79 21.38 19.33
C GLN A 116 -12.53 20.44 20.51
N THR A 117 -12.71 19.14 20.33
CA THR A 117 -12.58 18.15 21.42
C THR A 117 -11.16 17.58 21.52
N GLY A 118 -10.38 17.64 20.43
CA GLY A 118 -9.08 16.99 20.33
C GLY A 118 -9.17 15.47 20.13
N GLU A 119 -10.37 14.93 19.94
CA GLU A 119 -10.59 13.51 19.71
C GLU A 119 -10.12 13.08 18.32
N ARG A 120 -9.68 11.82 18.22
CA ARG A 120 -9.20 11.19 16.99
C ARG A 120 -10.25 10.22 16.51
N HIS A 121 -10.65 10.38 15.26
CA HIS A 121 -11.62 9.53 14.59
C HIS A 121 -10.98 8.79 13.43
N PHE A 122 -11.46 7.58 13.16
CA PHE A 122 -10.92 6.72 12.11
C PHE A 122 -11.96 6.41 11.04
N TYR A 123 -11.63 6.70 9.78
CA TYR A 123 -12.53 6.49 8.63
C TYR A 123 -11.82 5.77 7.49
N CYS A 124 -12.54 4.97 6.71
CA CYS A 124 -11.97 4.40 5.48
C CYS A 124 -11.47 5.50 4.55
N SER A 125 -10.23 5.38 4.07
CA SER A 125 -9.70 6.28 3.05
C SER A 125 -10.42 6.12 1.71
N ASP A 126 -10.76 4.87 1.34
CA ASP A 126 -11.64 4.58 0.20
C ASP A 126 -13.12 4.80 0.58
N THR A 127 -13.63 5.98 0.24
CA THR A 127 -15.03 6.36 0.47
C THR A 127 -16.04 5.53 -0.35
N SER A 128 -15.65 5.02 -1.53
CA SER A 128 -16.51 4.17 -2.36
C SER A 128 -16.70 2.80 -1.71
N TYR A 129 -15.60 2.18 -1.28
CA TYR A 129 -15.65 0.96 -0.48
C TYR A 129 -16.46 1.15 0.81
N CYS A 130 -16.23 2.25 1.53
CA CYS A 130 -16.94 2.59 2.76
C CYS A 130 -18.47 2.63 2.57
N LEU A 131 -18.93 3.30 1.50
CA LEU A 131 -20.35 3.36 1.15
C LEU A 131 -20.92 1.98 0.80
N LYS A 132 -20.19 1.16 0.05
CA LYS A 132 -20.62 -0.21 -0.27
C LYS A 132 -20.77 -1.06 0.99
N MET A 133 -19.83 -0.97 1.93
CA MET A 133 -19.90 -1.68 3.20
C MET A 133 -21.11 -1.27 4.03
N ARG A 134 -21.42 0.03 4.09
CA ARG A 134 -22.61 0.54 4.76
C ARG A 134 -23.91 0.07 4.10
N ASN A 135 -23.98 0.11 2.77
CA ASN A 135 -25.13 -0.37 2.01
C ASN A 135 -25.36 -1.87 2.25
N LYS A 136 -24.29 -2.67 2.26
CA LYS A 136 -24.35 -4.10 2.60
C LYS A 136 -24.94 -4.33 4.00
N ALA A 137 -24.50 -3.56 5.00
CA ALA A 137 -25.03 -3.64 6.36
C ALA A 137 -26.53 -3.27 6.45
N GLN A 138 -27.01 -2.42 5.54
CA GLN A 138 -28.42 -2.04 5.42
C GLN A 138 -29.25 -2.99 4.55
N GLY A 139 -28.67 -4.10 4.07
CA GLY A 139 -29.36 -5.07 3.21
C GLY A 139 -29.53 -4.63 1.76
N ILE A 140 -28.84 -3.55 1.34
CA ILE A 140 -28.82 -3.11 -0.05
C ILE A 140 -27.81 -3.99 -0.81
N PRO A 141 -28.19 -4.61 -1.94
CA PRO A 141 -27.27 -5.43 -2.73
C PRO A 141 -26.13 -4.59 -3.28
N VAL A 142 -24.90 -5.05 -3.05
CA VAL A 142 -23.67 -4.42 -3.53
C VAL A 142 -22.70 -5.45 -4.07
N GLU A 143 -21.95 -5.08 -5.09
CA GLU A 143 -20.79 -5.84 -5.57
C GLU A 143 -19.53 -5.36 -4.87
N LEU A 144 -18.97 -6.24 -4.03
CA LEU A 144 -17.65 -6.11 -3.46
C LEU A 144 -16.67 -6.91 -4.32
N GLY A 145 -15.50 -6.33 -4.60
CA GLY A 145 -14.41 -7.08 -5.21
C GLY A 145 -13.88 -8.16 -4.26
N GLY A 146 -13.05 -9.06 -4.79
CA GLY A 146 -12.31 -10.01 -3.96
C GLY A 146 -11.42 -9.30 -2.94
N ARG A 147 -11.11 -9.96 -1.84
CA ARG A 147 -10.08 -9.47 -0.93
C ARG A 147 -8.71 -9.70 -1.56
N TRP A 148 -7.78 -8.78 -1.33
CA TRP A 148 -6.43 -8.89 -1.90
C TRP A 148 -5.56 -9.96 -1.23
N ASN A 149 -6.02 -10.53 -0.12
CA ASN A 149 -5.32 -11.58 0.64
C ASN A 149 -5.95 -12.97 0.47
N GLU A 150 -6.91 -13.11 -0.46
CA GLU A 150 -7.56 -14.36 -0.86
C GLU A 150 -7.16 -14.73 -2.29
#